data_AF-A0A257QMY6-F1
#
_entry.id   AF-A0A257QMY6-F1
#
_cell.length_a   1.000
_cell.length_b   1.000
_cell.length_c   1.000
_cell.angle_alpha   90.00
_cell.angle_beta   90.00
_cell.angle_gamma   90.00
#
_symmetry.space_group_name_H-M   'P 1'
#
loop_
_entity.id
_entity.type
_entity.pdbx_description
1 polymer ?
#
loop_
_entity_poly.entity_id
_entity_poly.type
_entity_poly.pdbx_seq_one_letter_code
_entity_poly.pdbx_strand_id
1 'polypeptide(L)'
;GLAPPDLRDAKGKVVVCDRATYLRDKYGLRPRTDYKSSHTLRAGWKGNALDSRQHFMHVHWAPRWAGELFWKLWVFYMAQRELIMTQRDPLKDFPQDHPYAFVTREGKPYGIKAFEDAHAKAIKRLGLVPAKSLGTTPHAHRHAYGQRLADMNLDAIFVKKALHHKSLGSQAVYTEPDRVKLKRAMATAEARAEKTEEGTALPPPDFLAYGFRDVDPRGLFSGHDPKLMRRN
;
A
#
# COMPACT_ATOMS: atom_id res chain seq x y z
N GLY A 1 -17.71 -5.91 -15.87
CA GLY A 1 -16.44 -6.34 -16.47
C GLY A 1 -16.69 -7.50 -17.38
N LEU A 2 -15.96 -7.61 -18.48
CA LEU A 2 -16.16 -8.70 -19.45
C LEU A 2 -15.74 -10.04 -18.83
N ALA A 3 -16.52 -11.08 -19.11
CA ALA A 3 -16.22 -12.44 -18.72
C ALA A 3 -15.25 -13.11 -19.73
N PRO A 4 -14.55 -14.19 -19.31
CA PRO A 4 -13.82 -15.02 -20.26
C PRO A 4 -14.75 -15.67 -21.30
N PRO A 5 -14.27 -15.98 -22.52
CA PRO A 5 -15.09 -16.47 -23.63
C PRO A 5 -15.37 -17.98 -23.57
N ASP A 6 -15.34 -18.59 -22.38
CA ASP A 6 -15.45 -20.03 -22.17
C ASP A 6 -16.80 -20.48 -21.59
N LEU A 7 -17.79 -19.57 -21.56
CA LEU A 7 -19.19 -19.91 -21.31
C LEU A 7 -19.83 -20.36 -22.63
N ARG A 8 -20.51 -21.51 -22.60
CA ARG A 8 -21.23 -22.08 -23.75
C ARG A 8 -22.71 -22.23 -23.44
N ASP A 9 -23.55 -21.99 -24.43
CA ASP A 9 -24.99 -22.29 -24.36
C ASP A 9 -25.26 -23.79 -24.54
N ALA A 10 -26.54 -24.19 -24.46
CA ALA A 10 -26.97 -25.58 -24.65
C ALA A 10 -26.63 -26.14 -26.04
N LYS A 11 -26.34 -25.29 -27.03
CA LYS A 11 -25.93 -25.67 -28.40
C LYS A 11 -24.40 -25.63 -28.58
N GLY A 12 -23.63 -25.39 -27.51
CA GLY A 12 -22.17 -25.31 -27.53
C GLY A 12 -21.59 -23.99 -28.03
N LYS A 13 -22.43 -22.99 -28.35
CA LYS A 13 -21.99 -21.68 -28.86
C LYS A 13 -21.48 -20.80 -27.71
N VAL A 14 -20.41 -20.05 -27.97
CA VAL A 14 -19.84 -19.11 -27.00
C VAL A 14 -20.84 -18.01 -26.66
N VAL A 15 -21.05 -17.79 -25.36
CA VAL A 15 -21.92 -16.74 -24.83
C VAL A 15 -21.07 -15.55 -24.38
N VAL A 16 -21.26 -14.41 -25.03
CA VAL A 16 -20.66 -13.14 -24.59
C VAL A 16 -21.51 -12.57 -23.46
N CYS A 17 -20.92 -12.43 -22.27
CA CYS A 17 -21.62 -11.95 -21.09
C CYS A 17 -20.71 -11.13 -20.16
N ASP A 18 -21.30 -10.52 -19.14
CA ASP A 18 -20.57 -9.88 -18.06
C ASP A 18 -20.15 -10.88 -16.97
N ARG A 19 -19.24 -10.45 -16.09
CA ARG A 19 -18.74 -11.28 -14.98
C ARG A 19 -19.83 -11.74 -14.01
N ALA A 20 -20.88 -10.96 -13.82
CA ALA A 20 -21.96 -11.32 -12.89
C ALA A 20 -22.78 -12.49 -13.45
N THR A 21 -23.17 -12.40 -14.72
CA THR A 21 -23.82 -13.45 -15.50
C THR A 21 -22.96 -14.69 -15.56
N TYR A 22 -21.67 -14.55 -15.88
CA TYR A 22 -20.72 -15.66 -15.93
C TYR A 22 -20.59 -16.42 -14.61
N LEU A 23 -20.44 -15.70 -13.49
CA LEU A 23 -20.37 -16.32 -12.17
C LEU A 23 -21.65 -17.06 -11.83
N ARG A 24 -22.81 -16.48 -12.13
CA ARG A 24 -24.11 -17.08 -11.85
C ARG A 24 -24.34 -18.33 -12.70
N ASP A 25 -24.14 -18.23 -14.01
CA ASP A 25 -24.56 -19.27 -14.95
C ASP A 25 -23.56 -20.43 -15.01
N LYS A 26 -22.24 -20.16 -14.90
CA LYS A 26 -21.22 -21.21 -14.92
C LYS A 26 -20.95 -21.81 -13.55
N TYR A 27 -20.93 -20.97 -12.52
CA TYR A 27 -20.47 -21.37 -11.20
C TYR A 27 -21.54 -21.27 -10.12
N GLY A 28 -22.75 -20.78 -10.38
CA GLY A 28 -23.77 -20.56 -9.33
C GLY A 28 -23.33 -19.55 -8.25
N LEU A 29 -22.41 -18.64 -8.58
CA LEU A 29 -21.83 -17.65 -7.68
C LEU A 29 -22.32 -16.24 -8.00
N ARG A 30 -22.24 -15.34 -7.02
CA ARG A 30 -22.41 -13.89 -7.22
C ARG A 30 -21.08 -13.15 -7.12
N PRO A 31 -20.98 -11.90 -7.62
CA PRO A 31 -19.81 -11.08 -7.39
C PRO A 31 -19.43 -11.00 -5.91
N ARG A 32 -18.12 -11.06 -5.61
CA ARG A 32 -17.63 -11.02 -4.21
C ARG A 32 -17.97 -9.71 -3.49
N THR A 33 -18.28 -8.66 -4.23
CA THR A 33 -18.74 -7.34 -3.76
C THR A 33 -20.20 -7.31 -3.32
N ASP A 34 -20.95 -8.39 -3.54
CA ASP A 34 -22.40 -8.41 -3.32
C ASP A 34 -22.77 -9.29 -2.10
N TYR A 35 -21.81 -10.04 -1.56
CA TYR A 35 -21.99 -10.75 -0.30
C TYR A 35 -22.08 -9.78 0.88
N LYS A 36 -22.75 -10.17 1.96
CA LYS A 36 -22.76 -9.38 3.21
C LYS A 36 -21.34 -9.20 3.75
N SER A 37 -21.08 -8.09 4.46
CA SER A 37 -19.75 -7.78 5.01
C SER A 37 -19.19 -8.86 5.95
N SER A 38 -20.07 -9.58 6.66
CA SER A 38 -19.72 -10.70 7.54
C SER A 38 -19.42 -12.02 6.80
N HIS A 39 -19.72 -12.10 5.50
CA HIS A 39 -19.57 -13.34 4.74
C HIS A 39 -18.12 -13.56 4.32
N THR A 40 -17.62 -14.78 4.45
CA THR A 40 -16.21 -15.14 4.15
C THR A 40 -15.82 -14.89 2.69
N LEU A 41 -16.78 -15.06 1.77
CA LEU A 41 -16.60 -14.74 0.34
C LEU A 41 -16.61 -13.24 0.03
N ARG A 42 -16.91 -12.35 0.98
CA ARG A 42 -16.82 -10.90 0.74
C ARG A 42 -15.40 -10.53 0.37
N ALA A 43 -15.25 -9.92 -0.81
CA ALA A 43 -14.04 -9.22 -1.22
C ALA A 43 -14.42 -8.14 -2.22
N GLY A 44 -13.85 -6.95 -2.06
CA GLY A 44 -14.15 -5.82 -2.91
C GLY A 44 -13.24 -4.64 -2.61
N TRP A 45 -13.40 -3.59 -3.40
CA TRP A 45 -12.67 -2.33 -3.25
C TRP A 45 -13.65 -1.17 -3.11
N LYS A 46 -13.20 -0.06 -2.50
CA LYS A 46 -14.01 1.14 -2.31
C LYS A 46 -13.80 2.12 -3.46
N GLY A 47 -14.63 1.99 -4.48
CA GLY A 47 -14.76 3.04 -5.51
C GLY A 47 -13.47 3.42 -6.21
N ASN A 48 -12.65 2.45 -6.63
CA ASN A 48 -11.43 2.72 -7.40
C ASN A 48 -11.76 3.23 -8.80
N ALA A 49 -10.84 3.99 -9.39
CA ALA A 49 -10.86 4.26 -10.83
C ALA A 49 -10.53 2.95 -11.56
N LEU A 50 -11.40 2.53 -12.47
CA LEU A 50 -11.15 1.37 -13.32
C LEU A 50 -10.48 1.88 -14.59
N ASP A 51 -9.29 1.36 -14.89
CA ASP A 51 -8.42 1.92 -15.94
C ASP A 51 -8.81 1.47 -17.36
N SER A 52 -9.77 0.54 -17.50
CA SER A 52 -10.11 -0.08 -18.78
C SER A 52 -11.62 -0.17 -19.06
N ARG A 53 -11.97 -0.15 -20.35
CA ARG A 53 -13.31 -0.53 -20.87
C ARG A 53 -13.74 -1.93 -20.43
N GLN A 54 -12.79 -2.78 -20.03
CA GLN A 54 -13.04 -4.15 -19.57
C GLN A 54 -13.25 -4.23 -18.04
N HIS A 55 -13.17 -3.10 -17.32
CA HIS A 55 -13.38 -2.97 -15.89
C HIS A 55 -12.39 -3.77 -15.03
N PHE A 56 -11.10 -3.61 -15.30
CA PHE A 56 -9.99 -4.07 -14.45
C PHE A 56 -9.04 -2.91 -14.12
N MET A 57 -8.14 -3.11 -13.16
CA MET A 57 -7.04 -2.19 -12.81
C MET A 57 -5.71 -2.79 -13.27
N HIS A 58 -4.82 -1.97 -13.81
CA HIS A 58 -3.45 -2.40 -14.08
C HIS A 58 -2.61 -2.32 -12.80
N VAL A 59 -1.89 -3.39 -12.46
CA VAL A 59 -0.95 -3.34 -11.33
C VAL A 59 0.35 -2.71 -11.81
N HIS A 60 0.71 -1.56 -11.23
CA HIS A 60 1.94 -0.84 -11.54
C HIS A 60 3.00 -1.09 -10.46
N TRP A 61 4.15 -1.64 -10.85
CA TRP A 61 5.22 -2.00 -9.90
C TRP A 61 6.27 -0.89 -9.79
N ALA A 62 6.52 -0.45 -8.56
CA ALA A 62 7.61 0.47 -8.22
C ALA A 62 8.25 -0.01 -6.90
N PRO A 63 9.46 -0.58 -6.93
CA PRO A 63 10.36 -0.76 -8.08
C PRO A 63 9.95 -1.91 -9.03
N ARG A 64 10.50 -1.91 -10.26
CA ARG A 64 10.19 -2.90 -11.31
C ARG A 64 10.47 -4.36 -10.90
N TRP A 65 11.58 -4.60 -10.20
CA TRP A 65 11.98 -5.95 -9.78
C TRP A 65 10.94 -6.63 -8.89
N ALA A 66 10.11 -5.86 -8.16
CA ALA A 66 9.04 -6.43 -7.34
C ALA A 66 7.97 -7.12 -8.20
N GLY A 67 7.70 -6.57 -9.39
CA GLY A 67 6.80 -7.18 -10.36
C GLY A 67 7.39 -8.45 -11.00
N GLU A 68 8.69 -8.46 -11.27
CA GLU A 68 9.39 -9.65 -11.77
C GLU A 68 9.38 -10.78 -10.73
N LEU A 69 9.64 -10.45 -9.47
CA LEU A 69 9.54 -11.41 -8.37
C LEU A 69 8.11 -11.92 -8.21
N PHE A 70 7.11 -11.02 -8.23
CA PHE A 70 5.71 -11.41 -8.18
C PHE A 70 5.36 -12.35 -9.33
N TRP A 71 5.80 -12.06 -10.57
CA TRP A 71 5.53 -12.91 -11.72
C TRP A 71 6.10 -14.32 -11.56
N LYS A 72 7.35 -14.44 -11.10
CA LYS A 72 7.98 -15.74 -10.82
C LYS A 72 7.17 -16.52 -9.79
N LEU A 73 6.81 -15.89 -8.67
CA LEU A 73 6.00 -16.51 -7.62
C LEU A 73 4.58 -16.83 -8.10
N TRP A 74 4.01 -16.00 -8.96
CA TRP A 74 2.69 -16.16 -9.53
C TRP A 74 2.62 -17.40 -10.42
N VAL A 75 3.62 -17.65 -11.25
CA VAL A 75 3.70 -18.86 -12.09
C VAL A 75 3.72 -20.11 -11.21
N PHE A 76 4.59 -20.16 -10.19
CA PHE A 76 4.63 -21.29 -9.26
C PHE A 76 3.31 -21.45 -8.50
N TYR A 77 2.73 -20.34 -8.05
CA TYR A 77 1.45 -20.34 -7.36
C TYR A 77 0.32 -20.88 -8.25
N MET A 78 0.27 -20.50 -9.53
CA MET A 78 -0.78 -20.96 -10.44
C MET A 78 -0.67 -22.46 -10.73
N ALA A 79 0.54 -23.01 -10.86
CA ALA A 79 0.73 -24.45 -10.96
C ALA A 79 0.26 -25.19 -9.70
N GLN A 80 0.63 -24.68 -8.52
CA GLN A 80 0.18 -25.24 -7.24
C GLN A 80 -1.33 -25.13 -7.05
N ARG A 81 -1.92 -23.99 -7.44
CA ARG A 81 -3.36 -23.75 -7.41
C ARG A 81 -4.07 -24.80 -8.27
N GLU A 82 -3.59 -25.07 -9.48
CA GLU A 82 -4.20 -26.07 -10.36
C GLU A 82 -4.19 -27.47 -9.73
N LEU A 83 -3.06 -27.87 -9.13
CA LEU A 83 -2.97 -29.13 -8.38
C LEU A 83 -3.98 -29.16 -7.22
N ILE A 84 -4.08 -28.09 -6.44
CA ILE A 84 -5.05 -27.99 -5.35
C ILE A 84 -6.49 -28.11 -5.87
N MET A 85 -6.82 -27.43 -6.97
CA MET A 85 -8.18 -27.41 -7.53
C MET A 85 -8.58 -28.75 -8.16
N THR A 86 -7.62 -29.50 -8.72
CA THR A 86 -7.85 -30.84 -9.30
C THR A 86 -7.87 -31.95 -8.26
N GLN A 87 -7.16 -31.80 -7.15
CA GLN A 87 -7.07 -32.80 -6.07
C GLN A 87 -8.04 -32.56 -4.91
N ARG A 88 -8.73 -31.41 -4.87
CA ARG A 88 -9.66 -31.12 -3.78
C ARG A 88 -10.81 -32.12 -3.76
N ASP A 89 -11.28 -32.40 -2.56
CA ASP A 89 -12.47 -33.21 -2.33
C ASP A 89 -13.73 -32.36 -2.58
N PRO A 90 -14.54 -32.66 -3.62
CA PRO A 90 -15.75 -31.91 -3.94
C PRO A 90 -16.88 -32.14 -2.93
N LEU A 91 -16.74 -33.06 -1.97
CA LEU A 91 -17.76 -33.33 -0.95
C LEU A 91 -17.50 -32.58 0.38
N LYS A 92 -16.37 -31.86 0.50
CA LYS A 92 -16.09 -30.99 1.66
C LYS A 92 -16.81 -29.63 1.54
N ASP A 93 -16.76 -28.82 2.61
CA ASP A 93 -17.59 -27.62 2.86
C ASP A 93 -17.70 -26.54 1.74
N PHE A 94 -16.99 -26.67 0.62
CA PHE A 94 -17.17 -25.83 -0.56
C PHE A 94 -17.19 -26.69 -1.84
N PRO A 95 -18.32 -27.37 -2.12
CA PRO A 95 -18.43 -28.34 -3.23
C PRO A 95 -18.44 -27.67 -4.62
N GLN A 96 -18.76 -26.38 -4.65
CA GLN A 96 -18.93 -25.61 -5.89
C GLN A 96 -17.58 -25.17 -6.45
N ASP A 97 -17.38 -25.35 -7.76
CA ASP A 97 -16.20 -24.81 -8.44
C ASP A 97 -16.22 -23.27 -8.51
N HIS A 98 -15.05 -22.66 -8.71
CA HIS A 98 -14.96 -21.21 -8.78
C HIS A 98 -13.75 -20.69 -9.60
N PRO A 99 -13.87 -19.50 -10.22
CA PRO A 99 -12.80 -18.92 -11.03
C PRO A 99 -11.81 -18.06 -10.23
N TYR A 100 -11.88 -18.02 -8.90
CA TYR A 100 -11.06 -17.09 -8.12
C TYR A 100 -9.57 -17.47 -8.11
N ALA A 101 -8.72 -16.45 -8.29
CA ALA A 101 -7.28 -16.55 -8.32
C ALA A 101 -6.67 -17.12 -7.03
N PHE A 102 -7.00 -16.50 -5.89
CA PHE A 102 -6.43 -16.88 -4.59
C PHE A 102 -7.29 -17.93 -3.88
N VAL A 103 -6.68 -19.03 -3.45
CA VAL A 103 -7.35 -20.16 -2.78
C VAL A 103 -6.64 -20.58 -1.49
N THR A 104 -7.36 -21.24 -0.59
CA THR A 104 -6.76 -21.94 0.57
C THR A 104 -6.08 -23.23 0.11
N ARG A 105 -5.39 -23.93 1.03
CA ARG A 105 -4.76 -25.23 0.74
C ARG A 105 -5.79 -26.31 0.37
N GLU A 106 -7.04 -26.11 0.76
CA GLU A 106 -8.19 -26.96 0.48
C GLU A 106 -8.96 -26.51 -0.77
N GLY A 107 -8.46 -25.50 -1.51
CA GLY A 107 -9.09 -25.02 -2.73
C GLY A 107 -10.35 -24.17 -2.52
N LYS A 108 -10.57 -23.65 -1.31
CA LYS A 108 -11.67 -22.71 -1.03
C LYS A 108 -11.28 -21.29 -1.45
N PRO A 109 -12.23 -20.40 -1.80
CA PRO A 109 -11.93 -19.00 -2.10
C PRO A 109 -11.22 -18.32 -0.93
N TYR A 110 -10.10 -17.65 -1.22
CA TYR A 110 -9.33 -16.98 -0.18
C TYR A 110 -10.03 -15.70 0.29
N GLY A 111 -10.34 -15.63 1.59
CA GLY A 111 -11.04 -14.52 2.23
C GLY A 111 -10.09 -13.39 2.66
N ILE A 112 -10.63 -12.17 2.81
CA ILE A 112 -9.83 -11.00 3.25
C ILE A 112 -9.23 -11.21 4.65
N LYS A 113 -10.03 -11.70 5.60
CA LYS A 113 -9.54 -12.02 6.96
C LYS A 113 -8.42 -13.07 6.94
N ALA A 114 -8.58 -14.11 6.11
CA ALA A 114 -7.55 -15.15 5.98
C ALA A 114 -6.24 -14.59 5.42
N PHE A 115 -6.31 -13.65 4.48
CA PHE A 115 -5.15 -12.91 3.98
C PHE A 115 -4.51 -12.05 5.09
N GLU A 116 -5.30 -11.31 5.86
CA GLU A 116 -4.81 -10.49 6.98
C GLU A 116 -4.10 -11.35 8.05
N ASP A 117 -4.68 -12.49 8.42
CA ASP A 117 -4.10 -13.43 9.38
C ASP A 117 -2.80 -14.06 8.85
N ALA A 118 -2.76 -14.44 7.57
CA ALA A 118 -1.56 -14.98 6.94
C ALA A 118 -0.44 -13.94 6.82
N HIS A 119 -0.78 -12.70 6.49
CA HIS A 119 0.15 -11.58 6.48
C HIS A 119 0.73 -11.33 7.87
N ALA A 120 -0.10 -11.25 8.91
CA ALA A 120 0.35 -11.07 10.28
C ALA A 120 1.32 -12.18 10.73
N LYS A 121 1.04 -13.44 10.35
CA LYS A 121 1.97 -14.56 10.59
C LYS A 121 3.29 -14.40 9.83
N ALA A 122 3.26 -13.90 8.59
CA ALA A 122 4.48 -13.61 7.83
C ALA A 122 5.33 -12.52 8.49
N ILE A 123 4.71 -11.43 8.95
CA ILE A 123 5.38 -10.35 9.68
C ILE A 123 6.03 -10.88 10.97
N LYS A 124 5.32 -11.72 11.75
CA LYS A 124 5.89 -12.36 12.95
C LYS A 124 7.10 -13.25 12.65
N ARG A 125 7.08 -13.99 11.54
CA ARG A 125 8.24 -14.81 11.10
C ARG A 125 9.47 -13.97 10.75
N LEU A 126 9.29 -12.70 10.40
CA LEU A 126 10.38 -11.74 10.19
C LEU A 126 10.87 -11.11 11.51
N GLY A 127 10.34 -11.51 12.67
CA GLY A 127 10.67 -10.91 13.96
C GLY A 127 10.00 -9.55 14.20
N LEU A 128 8.99 -9.19 13.40
CA LEU A 128 8.29 -7.91 13.49
C LEU A 128 6.92 -8.07 14.18
N VAL A 129 6.44 -6.98 14.79
CA VAL A 129 5.10 -6.93 15.42
C VAL A 129 4.08 -6.41 14.41
N PRO A 130 2.99 -7.15 14.09
CA PRO A 130 1.92 -6.65 13.24
C PRO A 130 1.10 -5.57 13.95
N ALA A 131 1.29 -4.31 13.58
CA ALA A 131 0.58 -3.18 14.18
C ALA A 131 0.49 -2.01 13.20
N LYS A 132 -0.65 -1.29 13.22
CA LYS A 132 -0.88 -0.11 12.36
C LYS A 132 0.14 0.99 12.64
N SER A 133 0.44 1.25 13.91
CA SER A 133 1.41 2.25 14.37
C SER A 133 2.84 1.95 13.91
N LEU A 134 3.16 0.68 13.62
CA LEU A 134 4.49 0.24 13.19
C LEU A 134 4.60 0.11 11.66
N GLY A 135 3.53 0.39 10.91
CA GLY A 135 3.55 0.25 9.46
C GLY A 135 3.68 -1.20 8.96
N THR A 136 3.32 -2.19 9.79
CA THR A 136 3.49 -3.62 9.51
C THR A 136 2.17 -4.33 9.21
N THR A 137 1.20 -3.59 8.67
CA THR A 137 -0.13 -4.12 8.26
C THR A 137 -0.23 -4.19 6.74
N PRO A 138 -1.19 -4.95 6.17
CA PRO A 138 -1.39 -4.94 4.72
C PRO A 138 -1.66 -3.55 4.15
N HIS A 139 -2.39 -2.70 4.89
CA HIS A 139 -2.67 -1.33 4.46
C HIS A 139 -1.41 -0.46 4.41
N ALA A 140 -0.45 -0.70 5.29
CA ALA A 140 0.81 0.05 5.32
C ALA A 140 1.64 -0.17 4.05
N HIS A 141 1.54 -1.33 3.39
CA HIS A 141 2.17 -1.56 2.08
C HIS A 141 1.66 -0.58 1.02
N ARG A 142 0.37 -0.21 1.07
CA ARG A 142 -0.21 0.80 0.18
C ARG A 142 0.34 2.19 0.47
N HIS A 143 0.56 2.55 1.74
CA HIS A 143 1.25 3.78 2.12
C HIS A 143 2.70 3.79 1.66
N ALA A 144 3.45 2.73 1.91
CA ALA A 144 4.84 2.63 1.47
C ALA A 144 4.97 2.75 -0.06
N TYR A 145 4.02 2.19 -0.81
CA TYR A 145 3.95 2.37 -2.26
C TYR A 145 3.68 3.82 -2.65
N GLY A 146 2.67 4.47 -2.07
CA GLY A 146 2.38 5.89 -2.33
C GLY A 146 3.55 6.83 -2.00
N GLN A 147 4.22 6.59 -0.86
CA GLN A 147 5.41 7.33 -0.45
C GLN A 147 6.56 7.16 -1.45
N ARG A 148 6.78 5.94 -1.95
CA ARG A 148 7.82 5.69 -2.95
C ARG A 148 7.53 6.40 -4.27
N LEU A 149 6.27 6.45 -4.69
CA LEU A 149 5.89 7.19 -5.89
C LEU A 149 6.09 8.70 -5.71
N ALA A 150 5.81 9.24 -4.52
CA ALA A 150 6.09 10.63 -4.19
C ALA A 150 7.60 10.92 -4.18
N ASP A 151 8.41 10.02 -3.61
CA ASP A 151 9.88 10.15 -3.58
C ASP A 151 10.52 10.09 -4.98
N MET A 152 9.82 9.53 -5.97
CA MET A 152 10.21 9.55 -7.39
C MET A 152 9.88 10.87 -8.10
N ASN A 153 9.32 11.86 -7.38
CA ASN A 153 8.88 13.16 -7.93
C ASN A 153 7.93 13.01 -9.13
N LEU A 154 7.05 12.01 -9.11
CA LEU A 154 6.03 11.84 -10.14
C LEU A 154 4.92 12.89 -9.98
N ASP A 155 4.37 13.37 -11.09
CA ASP A 155 3.22 14.27 -11.03
C ASP A 155 2.06 13.61 -10.28
N ALA A 156 1.33 14.44 -9.54
CA ALA A 156 0.15 14.05 -8.76
C ALA A 156 -0.87 13.23 -9.58
N ILE A 157 -0.99 13.49 -10.88
CA ILE A 157 -1.89 12.74 -11.77
C ILE A 157 -1.43 11.29 -12.01
N PHE A 158 -0.12 11.05 -12.08
CA PHE A 158 0.45 9.71 -12.22
C PHE A 158 0.35 8.94 -10.91
N VAL A 159 0.63 9.60 -9.77
CA VAL A 159 0.46 8.99 -8.44
C VAL A 159 -1.00 8.57 -8.21
N LYS A 160 -1.96 9.43 -8.57
CA LYS A 160 -3.40 9.12 -8.53
C LYS A 160 -3.74 7.89 -9.37
N LYS A 161 -3.24 7.81 -10.61
CA LYS A 161 -3.45 6.66 -11.51
C LYS A 161 -2.85 5.39 -10.92
N ALA A 162 -1.60 5.44 -10.46
CA ALA A 162 -0.91 4.29 -9.87
C ALA A 162 -1.58 3.78 -8.58
N LEU A 163 -2.19 4.65 -7.77
CA LEU A 163 -2.94 4.28 -6.58
C LEU A 163 -4.42 3.91 -6.86
N HIS A 164 -4.87 4.03 -8.12
CA HIS A 164 -6.26 3.84 -8.57
C HIS A 164 -7.28 4.73 -7.85
N HIS A 165 -6.89 5.96 -7.51
CA HIS A 165 -7.77 6.92 -6.85
C HIS A 165 -8.68 7.66 -7.83
N LYS A 166 -9.94 7.89 -7.42
CA LYS A 166 -10.92 8.66 -8.20
C LYS A 166 -10.60 10.15 -8.26
N SER A 167 -10.11 10.73 -7.16
CA SER A 167 -9.76 12.16 -7.07
C SER A 167 -8.29 12.35 -6.68
N LEU A 168 -7.76 13.54 -6.97
CA LEU A 168 -6.43 13.97 -6.51
C LEU A 168 -6.40 14.20 -4.99
N GLY A 169 -7.54 14.48 -4.34
CA GLY A 169 -7.57 14.61 -2.87
C GLY A 169 -7.32 13.28 -2.16
N SER A 170 -7.79 12.16 -2.73
CA SER A 170 -7.69 10.84 -2.07
C SER A 170 -6.26 10.28 -1.95
N GLN A 171 -5.27 10.87 -2.63
CA GLN A 171 -3.86 10.47 -2.50
C GLN A 171 -3.11 11.15 -1.36
N ALA A 172 -3.61 12.26 -0.81
CA ALA A 172 -2.88 13.05 0.19
C ALA A 172 -2.41 12.18 1.39
N VAL A 173 -3.28 11.31 1.90
CA VAL A 173 -2.98 10.39 3.02
C VAL A 173 -1.83 9.41 2.70
N TYR A 174 -1.51 9.18 1.43
CA TYR A 174 -0.46 8.25 0.99
C TYR A 174 0.84 8.96 0.60
N THR A 175 0.81 10.27 0.37
CA THR A 175 1.95 11.08 -0.08
C THR A 175 2.42 12.09 0.95
N GLU A 176 1.68 12.27 2.04
CA GLU A 176 2.05 13.20 3.12
C GLU A 176 3.39 12.79 3.75
N PRO A 177 4.39 13.69 3.81
CA PRO A 177 5.69 13.36 4.37
C PRO A 177 5.57 13.09 5.87
N ASP A 178 6.23 12.04 6.35
CA ASP A 178 6.36 11.81 7.78
C ASP A 178 7.31 12.83 8.43
N ARG A 179 7.33 12.85 9.77
CA ARG A 179 8.18 13.78 10.54
C ARG A 179 9.67 13.66 10.19
N VAL A 180 10.14 12.46 9.85
CA VAL A 180 11.55 12.23 9.52
C VAL A 180 11.87 12.82 8.14
N LYS A 181 10.99 12.62 7.16
CA LYS A 181 11.09 13.24 5.84
C LYS A 181 11.04 14.76 5.92
N LEU A 182 10.14 15.32 6.73
CA LEU A 182 10.07 16.76 6.96
C LEU A 182 11.39 17.31 7.51
N LYS A 183 11.93 16.69 8.57
CA LYS A 183 13.23 17.10 9.14
C LYS A 183 14.37 17.03 8.13
N ARG A 184 14.44 15.98 7.32
CA ARG A 184 15.45 15.85 6.26
C ARG A 184 15.29 16.91 5.17
N ALA A 185 14.05 17.21 4.77
CA ALA A 185 13.77 18.24 3.79
C ALA A 185 14.17 19.63 4.29
N MET A 186 13.87 19.95 5.56
CA MET A 186 14.31 21.19 6.22
C MET A 186 15.84 21.30 6.22
N ALA A 187 16.54 20.28 6.72
CA ALA A 187 18.00 20.27 6.75
C ALA A 187 18.64 20.40 5.35
N THR A 188 18.04 19.77 4.33
CA THR A 188 18.51 19.88 2.94
C THR A 188 18.28 21.28 2.38
N ALA A 189 17.16 21.93 2.73
CA ALA A 189 16.85 23.29 2.31
C ALA A 189 17.78 24.32 2.98
N GLU A 190 18.02 24.17 4.28
CA GLU A 190 18.98 24.98 5.05
C GLU A 190 20.38 24.90 4.42
N ALA A 191 20.89 23.67 4.17
CA ALA A 191 22.19 23.48 3.55
C ALA A 191 22.29 24.02 2.10
N ARG A 192 21.17 24.14 1.37
CA ARG A 192 21.14 24.77 0.05
C ARG A 192 21.15 26.30 0.17
N ALA A 193 20.44 26.86 1.14
CA ALA A 193 20.43 28.29 1.41
C ALA A 193 21.83 28.76 1.80
N GLU A 194 22.50 28.04 2.71
CA GLU A 194 23.89 28.32 3.13
C GLU A 194 24.89 28.34 1.97
N LYS A 195 24.71 27.46 0.97
CA LYS A 195 25.55 27.42 -0.23
C LYS A 195 25.23 28.50 -1.26
N THR A 196 24.00 29.00 -1.26
CA THR A 196 23.56 30.05 -2.20
C THR A 196 23.92 31.44 -1.66
N GLU A 197 24.01 31.58 -0.34
CA GLU A 197 24.43 32.79 0.36
C GLU A 197 25.95 32.83 0.63
N GLU A 198 26.78 32.67 -0.40
CA GLU A 198 28.21 33.05 -0.33
C GLU A 198 28.41 34.58 -0.16
N GLY A 199 27.35 35.36 0.09
CA GLY A 199 27.39 36.83 0.17
C GLY A 199 26.91 37.50 1.47
N THR A 200 25.89 36.99 2.18
CA THR A 200 25.27 37.77 3.29
C THR A 200 24.47 36.93 4.30
N ALA A 201 24.82 35.67 4.56
CA ALA A 201 24.16 34.92 5.64
C ALA A 201 24.55 35.53 7.00
N LEU A 202 23.63 36.26 7.64
CA LEU A 202 23.82 36.71 9.01
C LEU A 202 23.94 35.47 9.91
N PRO A 203 24.98 35.38 10.77
CA PRO A 203 25.07 34.27 11.70
C PRO A 203 23.80 34.22 12.56
N PRO A 204 23.34 33.01 12.93
CA PRO A 204 22.21 32.90 13.85
C PRO A 204 22.50 33.76 15.09
N PRO A 205 21.48 34.47 15.63
CA PRO A 205 21.66 35.26 16.84
C PRO A 205 22.27 34.39 17.93
N ASP A 206 23.23 34.94 18.68
CA ASP A 206 23.66 34.29 19.91
C ASP A 206 22.52 34.39 20.92
N PHE A 207 21.68 33.36 20.92
CA PHE A 207 20.53 33.28 21.81
C PHE A 207 20.97 33.25 23.28
N LEU A 208 22.18 32.79 23.59
CA LEU A 208 22.69 32.80 24.96
C LEU A 208 23.21 34.18 25.38
N ALA A 209 23.54 35.07 24.45
CA ALA A 209 24.06 36.39 24.80
C ALA A 209 23.00 37.29 25.48
N TYR A 210 21.71 37.11 25.19
CA TYR A 210 20.64 37.99 25.70
C TYR A 210 19.35 37.22 26.02
N GLY A 211 18.54 37.75 26.95
CA GLY A 211 17.17 37.27 27.19
C GLY A 211 16.98 36.26 28.32
N PHE A 212 18.05 35.67 28.87
CA PHE A 212 17.99 34.64 29.92
C PHE A 212 18.11 35.19 31.36
N ARG A 213 17.88 36.49 31.59
CA ARG A 213 18.12 37.14 32.90
C ARG A 213 17.18 36.67 34.00
N ASP A 214 16.03 36.14 33.63
CA ASP A 214 15.02 35.55 34.51
C ASP A 214 15.36 34.10 34.91
N VAL A 215 16.02 33.35 34.02
CA VAL A 215 16.37 31.94 34.23
C VAL A 215 17.81 31.76 34.77
N ASP A 216 18.75 32.59 34.33
CA ASP A 216 20.15 32.64 34.79
C ASP A 216 20.52 34.09 35.19
N PRO A 217 19.95 34.59 36.30
CA PRO A 217 20.16 35.98 36.74
C PRO A 217 21.61 36.28 37.13
N ARG A 218 22.44 35.26 37.33
CA ARG A 218 23.85 35.40 37.73
C ARG A 218 24.83 35.32 36.56
N GLY A 219 24.33 35.07 35.35
CA GLY A 219 25.14 34.91 34.14
C GLY A 219 26.16 33.78 34.29
N LEU A 220 25.74 32.66 34.88
CA LEU A 220 26.63 31.51 35.08
C LEU A 220 26.88 30.78 33.76
N PHE A 221 25.85 30.66 32.92
CA PHE A 221 25.87 29.91 31.66
C PHE A 221 25.41 30.74 30.45
N SER A 222 24.78 31.89 30.68
CA SER A 222 24.28 32.80 29.64
C SER A 222 24.67 34.26 29.92
N GLY A 223 24.44 35.14 28.95
CA GLY A 223 24.90 36.53 28.96
C GLY A 223 26.21 36.73 28.21
N HIS A 224 26.65 37.98 28.08
CA HIS A 224 27.85 38.36 27.34
C HIS A 224 29.15 37.74 27.90
N ASP A 225 29.18 37.36 29.17
CA ASP A 225 30.37 36.78 29.83
C ASP A 225 29.98 35.68 30.85
N PRO A 226 29.68 34.45 30.37
CA PRO A 226 29.20 33.37 31.22
C PRO A 226 30.33 32.79 32.09
N LYS A 227 30.12 32.80 33.41
CA LYS A 227 31.18 32.48 34.40
C LYS A 227 31.64 31.03 34.43
N LEU A 228 30.80 30.09 33.97
CA LEU A 228 31.04 28.64 34.10
C LEU A 228 31.12 27.92 32.76
N MET A 229 31.05 28.62 31.62
CA MET A 229 31.34 27.98 30.33
C MET A 229 32.82 27.57 30.28
N ARG A 230 33.08 26.28 30.13
CA ARG A 230 34.42 25.80 29.79
C ARG A 230 34.77 26.29 28.38
N ARG A 231 35.84 27.08 28.27
CA ARG A 231 36.49 27.34 26.99
C ARG A 231 37.05 26.02 26.47
N ASN A 232 36.46 25.50 25.40
CA ASN A 232 37.07 24.46 24.57
C ASN A 232 38.05 25.11 23.59
#